data_AF-A0A918QZ48-F1
#
_entry.id   AF-A0A918QZ48-F1
#
_cell.length_a   1.000
_cell.length_b   1.000
_cell.length_c   1.000
_cell.angle_alpha   90.00
_cell.angle_beta   90.00
_cell.angle_gamma   90.00
#
_symmetry.space_group_name_H-M   'P 1'
#
loop_
_entity.id
_entity.type
_entity.pdbx_description
1 polymer ?
#
loop_
_entity_poly.entity_id
_entity_poly.type
_entity_poly.pdbx_seq_one_letter_code
_entity_poly.pdbx_strand_id
1 'polypeptide(L)' 'MHQSLTPAGPARPSAAEANEAIRHLVETRVDGEWPAEAYEFLLAEWAVASRAEVSAAQ' A
#
# COMPACT_ATOMS: atom_id res chain seq x y z
N MET A 1 -31.56 -14.72 2.26
CA MET A 1 -30.32 -14.28 1.57
C MET A 1 -29.74 -13.13 2.38
N HIS A 2 -28.93 -13.39 3.40
CA HIS A 2 -28.37 -12.34 4.27
C HIS A 2 -27.02 -11.96 3.68
N GLN A 3 -26.98 -10.90 2.88
CA GLN A 3 -25.73 -10.33 2.39
C GLN A 3 -25.06 -9.65 3.59
N SER A 4 -24.16 -10.38 4.26
CA SER A 4 -23.29 -9.80 5.27
C SER A 4 -22.32 -8.86 4.56
N LEU A 5 -22.69 -7.58 4.45
CA LEU A 5 -21.78 -6.49 4.15
C LEU A 5 -20.78 -6.44 5.31
N THR A 6 -19.65 -7.11 5.16
CA THR A 6 -18.51 -6.95 6.05
C THR A 6 -18.18 -5.46 6.08
N PRO A 7 -18.15 -4.81 7.25
CA PRO A 7 -17.72 -3.43 7.33
C PRO A 7 -16.30 -3.40 6.77
N ALA A 8 -16.09 -2.60 5.74
CA ALA A 8 -14.74 -2.20 5.37
C ALA A 8 -14.19 -1.49 6.63
N GLY A 9 -13.37 -2.21 7.40
CA GLY A 9 -12.50 -1.60 8.41
C GLY A 9 -11.66 -0.51 7.74
N PRO A 10 -10.84 0.26 8.49
CA PRO A 10 -10.00 1.29 7.90
C PRO A 10 -9.33 0.71 6.68
N ALA A 11 -9.72 1.19 5.50
CA ALA A 11 -9.35 0.56 4.25
C ALA A 11 -7.84 0.67 4.20
N ARG A 12 -7.16 -0.48 4.31
CA ARG A 12 -5.73 -0.53 4.07
C ARG A 12 -5.49 0.17 2.72
N PRO A 13 -4.44 1.01 2.61
CA PRO A 13 -4.17 1.69 1.35
C PRO A 13 -4.11 0.65 0.23
N SER A 14 -4.75 0.97 -0.89
CA SER A 14 -4.66 0.19 -2.11
C SER A 14 -3.21 0.10 -2.59
N ALA A 15 -2.92 -0.87 -3.46
CA ALA A 15 -1.60 -0.99 -4.06
C ALA A 15 -1.23 0.29 -4.84
N ALA A 16 -2.21 0.99 -5.41
CA ALA A 16 -2.01 2.26 -6.08
C ALA A 16 -1.55 3.37 -5.11
N GLU A 17 -2.24 3.51 -3.97
CA GLU A 17 -1.90 4.50 -2.94
C GLU A 17 -0.53 4.24 -2.31
N ALA A 18 -0.21 2.97 -2.02
CA ALA A 18 1.11 2.60 -1.52
C ALA A 18 2.21 2.93 -2.54
N ASN A 19 1.97 2.68 -3.83
CA ASN A 19 2.90 3.04 -4.90
C ASN A 19 3.10 4.55 -5.04
N GLU A 20 2.05 5.35 -4.88
CA GLU A 20 2.15 6.81 -4.90
C GLU A 20 2.98 7.33 -3.72
N ALA A 21 2.76 6.80 -2.53
CA ALA A 21 3.55 7.12 -1.34
C ALA A 21 5.04 6.75 -1.54
N ILE A 22 5.33 5.61 -2.18
CA ILE A 22 6.71 5.22 -2.53
C ILE A 22 7.33 6.23 -3.49
N ARG A 23 6.61 6.64 -4.54
CA ARG A 23 7.11 7.65 -5.49
C ARG A 23 7.41 8.96 -4.80
N HIS A 24 6.47 9.45 -3.99
CA HIS A 24 6.64 10.67 -3.24
C HIS A 24 7.86 10.59 -2.30
N LEU A 25 8.02 9.48 -1.56
CA LEU A 25 9.18 9.27 -0.69
C LEU A 25 10.52 9.36 -1.45
N VAL A 26 10.57 8.78 -2.65
CA VAL A 26 11.77 8.81 -3.51
C VAL A 26 12.04 10.21 -4.06
N GLU A 27 10.98 10.94 -4.43
CA GLU A 27 11.05 12.30 -4.98
C GLU A 27 11.40 13.35 -3.93
N THR A 28 10.91 13.21 -2.70
CA THR A 28 11.13 14.17 -1.61
C THR A 28 12.36 13.89 -0.76
N ARG A 29 13.16 12.87 -1.08
CA ARG A 29 14.39 12.58 -0.34
C ARG A 29 15.33 13.79 -0.39
N VAL A 30 15.82 14.21 0.77
CA VAL A 30 16.73 15.35 0.91
C VAL A 30 18.15 14.81 1.15
N ASP A 31 19.16 15.50 0.64
CA ASP A 31 20.58 15.23 0.92
C ASP A 31 21.13 13.86 0.47
N GLY A 32 20.40 13.14 -0.38
CA GLY A 32 20.84 11.85 -0.92
C GLY A 32 20.81 10.70 0.09
N GLU A 33 20.32 10.93 1.31
CA GLU A 33 20.06 9.87 2.28
C GLU A 33 18.83 9.06 1.84
N TRP A 34 18.95 7.74 1.89
CA TRP A 34 17.88 6.84 1.53
C TRP A 34 17.02 6.52 2.77
N PRO A 35 15.72 6.86 2.78
CA PRO A 35 14.82 6.56 3.89
C PRO A 35 14.41 5.08 3.86
N ALA A 36 15.36 4.19 4.20
CA ALA A 36 15.22 2.75 4.07
C ALA A 36 14.00 2.19 4.84
N GLU A 37 13.82 2.59 6.10
CA GLU A 37 12.75 2.10 6.96
C GLU A 37 11.36 2.47 6.42
N ALA A 38 11.17 3.73 6.00
CA ALA A 38 9.91 4.18 5.42
C ALA A 38 9.64 3.49 4.07
N TYR A 39 10.68 3.27 3.27
CA TYR A 39 10.56 2.57 1.99
C TYR A 39 10.18 1.08 2.18
N GLU A 40 10.82 0.38 3.11
CA GLU A 40 10.53 -1.02 3.43
C GLU A 40 9.10 -1.21 3.97
N PHE A 41 8.64 -0.28 4.82
CA PHE A 41 7.27 -0.28 5.30
C PHE A 41 6.25 -0.15 4.16
N LEU A 42 6.48 0.82 3.26
CA LEU A 42 5.59 1.03 2.12
C LEU A 42 5.63 -0.15 1.13
N LEU A 43 6.77 -0.81 0.95
CA LEU A 43 6.86 -2.03 0.14
C LEU A 43 6.06 -3.18 0.74
N ALA A 44 6.08 -3.34 2.08
CA ALA A 44 5.29 -4.36 2.75
C ALA A 44 3.78 -4.11 2.59
N GLU A 45 3.33 -2.87 2.78
CA GLU A 45 1.93 -2.50 2.57
C GLU A 45 1.51 -2.68 1.10
N TRP A 46 2.36 -2.26 0.16
CA TRP A 46 2.12 -2.48 -1.27
C TRP A 46 2.00 -3.96 -1.62
N ALA A 47 2.88 -4.82 -1.10
CA ALA A 47 2.87 -6.26 -1.37
C ALA A 47 1.59 -6.92 -0.82
N VAL A 48 1.16 -6.53 0.37
CA VAL A 48 -0.08 -7.02 0.98
C VAL A 48 -1.29 -6.61 0.15
N ALA A 49 -1.38 -5.32 -0.21
CA ALA A 49 -2.47 -4.78 -1.01
C ALA A 49 -2.52 -5.41 -2.41
N SER A 50 -1.36 -5.52 -3.08
CA SER A 50 -1.25 -6.12 -4.41
C SER A 50 -1.70 -7.58 -4.41
N ARG A 51 -1.34 -8.35 -3.37
CA ARG A 51 -1.75 -9.74 -3.26
C ARG A 51 -3.26 -9.88 -3.03
N ALA A 52 -3.84 -9.01 -2.22
CA ALA A 52 -5.28 -8.96 -1.99
C ALA A 52 -6.04 -8.60 -3.26
N GLU A 53 -5.59 -7.58 -4.01
CA GLU A 53 -6.18 -7.15 -5.28
C GLU A 53 -6.08 -8.23 -6.36
N VAL A 54 -4.91 -8.88 -6.50
CA VAL A 54 -4.75 -10.01 -7.43
C VAL A 54 -5.69 -11.17 -7.05
N SER A 55 -5.81 -11.49 -5.76
CA SER A 55 -6.70 -12.56 -5.30
C SER A 55 -8.18 -12.21 -5.53
N ALA A 56 -8.55 -10.93 -5.45
CA ALA A 56 -9.91 -10.46 -5.70
C ALA A 56 -10.26 -10.38 -7.20
N ALA A 57 -9.25 -10.31 -8.08
CA ALA A 57 -9.41 -10.26 -9.53
C ALA A 57 -9.45 -11.64 -10.22
N GLN A 58 -9.23 -12.73 -9.46
CA GLN A 58 -9.33 -14.12 -9.92
C GLN A 58 -10.75 -14.68 -9.76
#